data_AF-A0A1M7ASA3-F1
#
_entry.id   AF-A0A1M7ASA3-F1
#
_cell.length_a   1.000
_cell.length_b   1.000
_cell.length_c   1.000
_cell.angle_alpha   90.00
_cell.angle_beta   90.00
_cell.angle_gamma   90.00
#
_symmetry.space_group_name_H-M   'P 1'
#
loop_
_entity.id
_entity.type
_entity.pdbx_description
1 polymer ?
#
loop_
_entity_poly.entity_id
_entity_poly.type
_entity_poly.pdbx_seq_one_letter_code
_entity_poly.pdbx_strand_id
1 'polypeptide(L)'
;MINNKINEIHLFLEGVSSVCDDLNVIAEKTMGYFGKKDKRIVDYVLWMKTRTFSAEQFAKILSMRDFSEGLSDVETACAKRNGLVVVTGYSDDVIELEGAIFAEGDCFEGGKFHLKRIKGKWKLERGAGKKNNISALWHAKDAFTDDGDSIPWTYRTDIPHAKFIAANGGDPFSEGLVFDVRKLCRG
;
A
#
# COMPACT_ATOMS: atom_id res chain seq x y z
N MET A 1 -6.29 14.21 -6.03
CA MET A 1 -6.06 14.72 -7.43
C MET A 1 -4.90 14.01 -8.14
N ILE A 2 -3.80 13.69 -7.45
CA ILE A 2 -2.68 12.94 -8.05
C ILE A 2 -3.07 11.48 -8.33
N ASN A 3 -3.81 10.81 -7.43
CA ASN A 3 -4.29 9.44 -7.69
C ASN A 3 -5.22 9.39 -8.91
N ASN A 4 -6.06 10.41 -9.13
CA ASN A 4 -6.88 10.51 -10.35
C ASN A 4 -6.03 10.47 -11.62
N LYS A 5 -4.91 11.21 -11.67
CA LYS A 5 -4.02 11.21 -12.84
C LYS A 5 -3.25 9.89 -12.97
N ILE A 6 -2.79 9.31 -11.87
CA ILE A 6 -2.16 7.98 -11.86
C ILE A 6 -3.12 6.93 -12.41
N ASN A 7 -4.37 6.92 -11.93
CA ASN A 7 -5.40 5.96 -12.35
C ASN A 7 -5.80 6.16 -13.81
N GLU A 8 -5.92 7.40 -14.30
CA GLU A 8 -6.17 7.68 -15.72
C GLU A 8 -5.05 7.12 -16.62
N ILE A 9 -3.79 7.34 -16.25
CA ILE A 9 -2.63 6.81 -16.98
C ILE A 9 -2.59 5.28 -16.90
N HIS A 10 -2.88 4.71 -15.73
CA HIS A 10 -2.97 3.27 -15.52
C HIS A 10 -4.01 2.64 -16.44
N LEU A 11 -5.23 3.19 -16.48
CA LEU A 11 -6.32 2.72 -17.34
C LEU A 11 -5.97 2.79 -18.82
N PHE A 12 -5.38 3.90 -19.27
CA PHE A 12 -4.91 4.01 -20.65
C PHE A 12 -3.87 2.94 -20.98
N LEU A 13 -2.90 2.73 -20.08
CA LEU A 13 -1.82 1.78 -20.26
C LEU A 13 -2.36 0.33 -20.26
N GLU A 14 -3.36 -0.02 -19.43
CA GLU A 14 -4.08 -1.30 -19.52
C GLU A 14 -4.73 -1.48 -20.90
N GLY A 15 -5.37 -0.43 -21.43
CA GLY A 15 -5.95 -0.44 -22.77
C GLY A 15 -4.91 -0.75 -23.86
N VAL A 16 -3.75 -0.10 -23.83
CA VAL A 16 -2.66 -0.39 -24.78
C VAL A 16 -2.11 -1.80 -24.58
N SER A 17 -1.93 -2.23 -23.32
CA SER A 17 -1.41 -3.57 -22.97
C SER A 17 -2.35 -4.69 -23.41
N SER A 18 -3.65 -4.43 -23.53
CA SER A 18 -4.62 -5.44 -23.96
C SER A 18 -4.46 -5.88 -25.42
N VAL A 19 -3.72 -5.10 -26.22
CA VAL A 19 -3.52 -5.35 -27.67
C VAL A 19 -2.04 -5.34 -28.07
N CYS A 20 -1.13 -5.11 -27.12
CA CYS A 20 0.31 -5.02 -27.37
C CYS A 20 1.09 -5.38 -26.11
N ASP A 21 2.05 -6.31 -26.22
CA ASP A 21 2.91 -6.72 -25.10
C ASP A 21 4.32 -6.10 -25.15
N ASP A 22 4.63 -5.32 -26.19
CA ASP A 22 5.93 -4.64 -26.32
C ASP A 22 5.98 -3.41 -25.42
N LEU A 23 6.79 -3.48 -24.36
CA LEU A 23 6.94 -2.42 -23.37
C LEU A 23 7.43 -1.09 -23.97
N ASN A 24 8.25 -1.11 -25.02
CA ASN A 24 8.70 0.13 -25.65
C ASN A 24 7.54 0.79 -26.39
N VAL A 25 6.73 0.01 -27.12
CA VAL A 25 5.54 0.51 -27.81
C VAL A 25 4.52 1.04 -26.80
N ILE A 26 4.28 0.31 -25.70
CA ILE A 26 3.37 0.77 -24.64
C ILE A 26 3.86 2.09 -24.04
N ALA A 27 5.15 2.20 -23.72
CA ALA A 27 5.73 3.41 -23.16
C ALA A 27 5.65 4.59 -24.12
N GLU A 28 5.99 4.39 -25.40
CA GLU A 28 5.90 5.42 -26.45
C GLU A 28 4.46 5.89 -26.66
N LYS A 29 3.49 4.97 -26.75
CA LYS A 29 2.07 5.32 -26.92
C LYS A 29 1.52 6.08 -25.71
N THR A 30 1.85 5.62 -24.51
CA THR A 30 1.43 6.29 -23.27
C THR A 30 2.04 7.69 -23.17
N MET A 31 3.35 7.82 -23.42
CA MET A 31 4.02 9.13 -23.45
C MET A 31 3.50 10.05 -24.55
N GLY A 32 3.15 9.51 -25.72
CA GLY A 32 2.56 10.26 -26.82
C GLY A 32 1.17 10.81 -26.50
N TYR A 33 0.37 10.08 -25.72
CA TYR A 33 -0.97 10.48 -25.32
C TYR A 33 -0.97 11.55 -24.21
N PHE A 34 -0.22 11.33 -23.12
CA PHE A 34 -0.21 12.25 -21.97
C PHE A 34 0.78 13.42 -22.12
N GLY A 35 1.84 13.22 -22.91
CA GLY A 35 2.85 14.22 -23.19
C GLY A 35 3.89 14.42 -22.08
N LYS A 36 4.87 15.30 -22.34
CA LYS A 36 6.05 15.48 -21.47
C LYS A 36 5.73 16.02 -20.08
N LYS A 37 4.66 16.79 -19.92
CA LYS A 37 4.22 17.36 -18.63
C LYS A 37 3.91 16.26 -17.61
N ASP A 38 3.40 15.12 -18.08
CA ASP A 38 2.99 13.98 -17.25
C ASP A 38 4.06 12.88 -17.21
N LYS A 39 5.24 13.11 -17.79
CA LYS A 39 6.31 12.11 -17.93
C LYS A 39 6.63 11.40 -16.62
N ARG A 40 6.74 12.15 -15.52
CA ARG A 40 7.08 11.57 -14.21
C ARG A 40 6.03 10.57 -13.73
N ILE A 41 4.75 10.85 -13.99
CA ILE A 41 3.64 9.98 -13.61
C ILE A 41 3.58 8.77 -14.54
N VAL A 42 3.80 8.96 -15.85
CA VAL A 42 3.89 7.85 -16.80
C VAL A 42 5.04 6.90 -16.45
N ASP A 43 6.23 7.44 -16.18
CA ASP A 43 7.39 6.65 -15.73
C ASP A 43 7.07 5.89 -14.44
N TYR A 44 6.37 6.53 -13.50
CA TYR A 44 5.95 5.91 -12.24
C TYR A 44 5.00 4.73 -12.45
N VAL A 45 3.95 4.89 -13.27
CA VAL A 45 2.98 3.83 -13.57
C VAL A 45 3.68 2.68 -14.31
N LEU A 46 4.52 2.97 -15.30
CA LEU A 46 5.31 1.94 -16.00
C LEU A 46 6.23 1.19 -15.04
N TRP A 47 6.89 1.90 -14.13
CA TRP A 47 7.76 1.31 -13.11
C TRP A 47 6.99 0.37 -12.19
N MET A 48 5.81 0.79 -11.71
CA MET A 48 4.91 -0.02 -10.90
C MET A 48 4.36 -1.24 -11.65
N LYS A 49 4.22 -1.18 -12.98
CA LYS A 49 3.76 -2.33 -13.77
C LYS A 49 4.85 -3.33 -14.12
N THR A 50 6.09 -2.87 -14.31
CA THR A 50 7.15 -3.70 -14.91
C THR A 50 8.15 -4.26 -13.91
N ARG A 51 8.30 -3.63 -12.73
CA ARG A 51 9.30 -4.05 -11.74
C ARG A 51 8.74 -4.94 -10.66
N THR A 52 9.65 -5.73 -10.07
CA THR A 52 9.41 -6.48 -8.85
C THR A 52 9.97 -5.70 -7.68
N PHE A 53 9.29 -5.72 -6.54
CA PHE A 53 9.68 -4.99 -5.33
C PHE A 53 9.73 -5.92 -4.13
N SER A 54 10.73 -5.74 -3.26
CA SER A 54 10.66 -6.20 -1.88
C SER A 54 9.75 -5.29 -1.05
N ALA A 55 9.37 -5.75 0.15
CA ALA A 55 8.62 -4.93 1.10
C ALA A 55 9.35 -3.61 1.42
N GLU A 56 10.66 -3.65 1.65
CA GLU A 56 11.50 -2.48 1.93
C GLU A 56 11.53 -1.48 0.77
N GLN A 57 11.71 -1.98 -0.46
CA GLN A 57 11.73 -1.14 -1.65
C GLN A 57 10.36 -0.48 -1.87
N PHE A 58 9.29 -1.24 -1.70
CA PHE A 58 7.94 -0.72 -1.88
C PHE A 58 7.60 0.34 -0.82
N ALA A 59 7.89 0.07 0.46
CA ALA A 59 7.72 1.02 1.57
C ALA A 59 8.46 2.34 1.32
N LYS A 60 9.71 2.30 0.84
CA LYS A 60 10.46 3.51 0.49
C LYS A 60 9.78 4.34 -0.61
N ILE A 61 9.15 3.68 -1.58
CA ILE A 61 8.40 4.37 -2.63
C ILE A 61 7.14 5.00 -2.06
N LEU A 62 6.45 4.26 -1.18
CA LEU A 62 5.23 4.73 -0.54
C LEU A 62 5.47 5.97 0.32
N SER A 63 6.62 6.05 1.00
CA SER A 63 6.98 7.18 1.86
C SER A 63 7.17 8.52 1.11
N MET A 64 7.24 8.50 -0.22
CA MET A 64 7.44 9.72 -1.03
C MET A 64 6.11 10.35 -1.51
N ARG A 65 4.96 9.77 -1.17
CA ARG A 65 3.66 10.24 -1.65
C ARG A 65 2.77 10.79 -0.53
N ASP A 66 1.81 11.61 -0.96
CA ASP A 66 0.60 11.87 -0.19
C ASP A 66 -0.37 10.68 -0.32
N PHE A 67 -0.92 10.25 0.80
CA PHE A 67 -1.73 9.05 0.99
C PHE A 67 -3.18 9.37 1.40
N SER A 68 -3.60 10.63 1.27
CA SER A 68 -4.97 11.07 1.55
C SER A 68 -6.04 10.29 0.78
N GLU A 69 -5.70 9.81 -0.42
CA GLU A 69 -6.56 9.02 -1.29
C GLU A 69 -6.22 7.50 -1.25
N GLY A 70 -5.44 7.04 -0.26
CA GLY A 70 -5.00 5.64 -0.17
C GLY A 70 -4.01 5.23 -1.28
N LEU A 71 -3.88 3.93 -1.50
CA LEU A 71 -3.15 3.43 -2.68
C LEU A 71 -3.91 3.73 -3.98
N SER A 72 -3.17 4.06 -5.02
CA SER A 72 -3.69 4.07 -6.39
C SER A 72 -3.86 2.65 -6.95
N ASP A 73 -4.66 2.50 -8.00
CA ASP A 73 -4.96 1.18 -8.59
C ASP A 73 -3.69 0.45 -9.04
N VAL A 74 -2.74 1.18 -9.62
CA VAL A 74 -1.47 0.61 -10.09
C VAL A 74 -0.59 0.15 -8.92
N GLU A 75 -0.63 0.84 -7.78
CA GLU A 75 0.11 0.45 -6.58
C GLU A 75 -0.51 -0.79 -5.94
N THR A 76 -1.84 -0.84 -5.83
CA THR A 76 -2.56 -2.02 -5.34
C THR A 76 -2.31 -3.23 -6.24
N ALA A 77 -2.35 -3.05 -7.56
CA ALA A 77 -1.99 -4.09 -8.53
C ALA A 77 -0.52 -4.51 -8.41
N CYS A 78 0.40 -3.57 -8.21
CA CYS A 78 1.82 -3.83 -8.00
C CYS A 78 2.05 -4.63 -6.71
N ALA A 79 1.47 -4.21 -5.58
CA ALA A 79 1.57 -4.91 -4.31
C ALA A 79 1.05 -6.35 -4.46
N LYS A 80 -0.14 -6.53 -5.05
CA LYS A 80 -0.73 -7.85 -5.32
C LYS A 80 0.18 -8.74 -6.17
N ARG A 81 0.74 -8.22 -7.27
CA ARG A 81 1.66 -8.98 -8.15
C ARG A 81 2.91 -9.46 -7.41
N ASN A 82 3.42 -8.63 -6.49
CA ASN A 82 4.62 -8.93 -5.71
C ASN A 82 4.35 -9.79 -4.46
N GLY A 83 3.08 -10.13 -4.19
CA GLY A 83 2.70 -10.81 -2.95
C GLY A 83 2.85 -9.92 -1.71
N LEU A 84 2.84 -8.60 -1.88
CA LEU A 84 2.95 -7.62 -0.81
C LEU A 84 1.57 -7.20 -0.32
N VAL A 85 1.49 -6.91 0.96
CA VAL A 85 0.34 -6.32 1.64
C VAL A 85 0.79 -5.03 2.29
N VAL A 86 0.03 -3.97 2.06
CA VAL A 86 0.18 -2.68 2.72
C VAL A 86 -0.84 -2.60 3.85
N VAL A 87 -0.42 -2.16 5.02
CA VAL A 87 -1.28 -1.90 6.18
C VAL A 87 -1.23 -0.41 6.47
N THR A 88 -2.40 0.23 6.50
CA THR A 88 -2.54 1.66 6.80
C THR A 88 -3.78 1.91 7.64
N GLY A 89 -3.81 3.08 8.27
CA GLY A 89 -4.99 3.56 8.97
C GLY A 89 -5.81 4.40 8.03
N TYR A 90 -7.13 4.35 8.18
CA TYR A 90 -8.07 5.23 7.50
C TYR A 90 -9.01 5.84 8.54
N SER A 91 -9.22 7.16 8.45
CA SER A 91 -9.94 7.93 9.47
C SER A 91 -9.39 7.67 10.90
N ASP A 92 -10.25 7.67 11.91
CA ASP A 92 -9.97 7.40 13.32
C ASP A 92 -10.47 6.02 13.77
N ASP A 93 -11.02 5.21 12.87
CA ASP A 93 -11.72 3.97 13.21
C ASP A 93 -11.41 2.75 12.34
N VAL A 94 -10.56 2.84 11.32
CA VAL A 94 -10.31 1.72 10.38
C VAL A 94 -8.84 1.38 10.22
N ILE A 95 -8.54 0.08 10.25
CA ILE A 95 -7.31 -0.50 9.69
C ILE A 95 -7.62 -1.08 8.31
N GLU A 96 -6.83 -0.72 7.31
CA GLU A 96 -6.95 -1.20 5.93
C GLU A 96 -5.75 -2.06 5.54
N LEU A 97 -6.03 -3.18 4.87
CA LEU A 97 -5.06 -4.05 4.21
C LEU A 97 -5.31 -4.03 2.71
N GLU A 98 -4.30 -3.63 1.94
CA GLU A 98 -4.38 -3.55 0.48
C GLU A 98 -3.27 -4.35 -0.23
N GLY A 99 -3.54 -4.83 -1.44
CA GLY A 99 -2.59 -5.59 -2.27
C GLY A 99 -2.91 -7.08 -2.36
N ALA A 100 -1.98 -7.93 -1.93
CA ALA A 100 -2.13 -9.39 -2.01
C ALA A 100 -3.21 -9.95 -1.06
N ILE A 101 -3.52 -9.20 0.00
CA ILE A 101 -4.66 -9.42 0.89
C ILE A 101 -5.44 -8.11 0.87
N PHE A 102 -6.75 -8.21 0.65
CA PHE A 102 -7.67 -7.10 0.75
C PHE A 102 -8.62 -7.36 1.92
N ALA A 103 -8.56 -6.52 2.95
CA ALA A 103 -9.39 -6.63 4.15
C ALA A 103 -9.40 -5.30 4.90
N GLU A 104 -10.44 -5.09 5.69
CA GLU A 104 -10.56 -3.96 6.60
C GLU A 104 -10.99 -4.48 7.99
N GLY A 105 -10.81 -3.65 9.02
CA GLY A 105 -11.31 -3.96 10.34
C GLY A 105 -11.61 -2.70 11.14
N ASP A 106 -12.77 -2.71 11.80
CA ASP A 106 -13.17 -1.63 12.70
C ASP A 106 -12.31 -1.63 13.97
N CYS A 107 -11.61 -0.54 14.21
CA CYS A 107 -10.68 -0.31 15.31
C CYS A 107 -10.70 1.13 15.82
N PHE A 108 -11.87 1.70 16.10
CA PHE A 108 -11.97 2.93 16.88
C PHE A 108 -11.13 2.84 18.17
N GLU A 109 -10.25 3.82 18.39
CA GLU A 109 -9.23 3.84 19.46
C GLU A 109 -8.19 2.70 19.40
N GLY A 110 -8.02 2.08 18.23
CA GLY A 110 -7.13 0.95 18.01
C GLY A 110 -7.79 -0.40 18.23
N GLY A 111 -7.00 -1.46 18.07
CA GLY A 111 -7.53 -2.82 18.07
C GLY A 111 -6.47 -3.88 17.89
N LYS A 112 -6.84 -5.13 18.20
CA LYS A 112 -5.99 -6.29 17.95
C LYS A 112 -6.63 -7.14 16.88
N PHE A 113 -5.82 -7.57 15.93
CA PHE A 113 -6.21 -8.42 14.82
C PHE A 113 -5.17 -9.51 14.62
N HIS A 114 -5.54 -10.52 13.85
CA HIS A 114 -4.59 -11.47 13.29
C HIS A 114 -5.03 -11.96 11.93
N LEU A 115 -4.05 -12.37 11.10
CA LEU A 115 -4.33 -12.99 9.82
C LEU A 115 -4.40 -14.51 9.96
N LYS A 116 -5.54 -15.07 9.55
CA LYS A 116 -5.81 -16.51 9.55
C LYS A 116 -6.21 -16.99 8.16
N ARG A 117 -5.81 -18.21 7.82
CA ARG A 117 -6.23 -18.85 6.58
C ARG A 117 -7.56 -19.59 6.78
N ILE A 118 -8.60 -19.18 6.06
CA ILE A 118 -9.93 -19.78 6.09
C ILE A 118 -10.30 -20.16 4.64
N LYS A 119 -10.58 -21.46 4.41
CA LYS A 119 -10.90 -21.99 3.06
C LYS A 119 -9.87 -21.55 2.00
N GLY A 120 -8.59 -21.62 2.34
CA GLY A 120 -7.48 -21.29 1.44
C GLY A 120 -7.18 -19.79 1.28
N LYS A 121 -8.02 -18.89 1.80
CA LYS A 121 -7.86 -17.43 1.71
C LYS A 121 -7.43 -16.84 3.05
N TRP A 122 -6.64 -15.77 3.02
CA TRP A 122 -6.33 -15.01 4.23
C TRP A 122 -7.52 -14.12 4.62
N LYS A 123 -7.76 -14.02 5.93
CA LYS A 123 -8.80 -13.19 6.54
C LYS A 123 -8.21 -12.45 7.73
N LEU A 124 -8.58 -11.18 7.87
CA LEU A 124 -8.29 -10.37 9.04
C LEU A 124 -9.38 -10.66 10.07
N GLU A 125 -9.00 -11.22 11.20
CA GLU A 125 -9.92 -11.58 12.29
C GLU A 125 -9.63 -10.69 13.50
N ARG A 126 -10.69 -10.21 14.16
CA ARG A 126 -10.56 -9.43 15.38
C ARG A 126 -10.08 -10.31 16.54
N GLY A 127 -9.27 -9.74 17.41
CA GLY A 127 -8.66 -10.40 18.55
C GLY A 127 -7.24 -10.90 18.27
N ALA A 128 -6.55 -11.33 19.34
CA ALA A 128 -5.20 -11.85 19.25
C ALA A 128 -5.21 -13.31 18.79
N GLY A 129 -4.44 -13.60 17.74
CA GLY A 129 -4.11 -14.94 17.28
C GLY A 129 -2.82 -15.46 17.90
N LYS A 130 -2.48 -16.71 17.58
CA LYS A 130 -1.17 -17.29 17.97
C LYS A 130 0.00 -16.70 17.20
N LYS A 131 -0.24 -16.28 15.95
CA LYS A 131 0.74 -15.73 15.00
C LYS A 131 0.05 -14.77 14.04
N ASN A 132 0.85 -14.00 13.30
CA ASN A 132 0.38 -13.01 12.31
C ASN A 132 -0.51 -11.94 12.96
N ASN A 133 -0.16 -11.53 14.16
CA ASN A 133 -0.88 -10.53 14.93
C ASN A 133 -0.57 -9.13 14.39
N ILE A 134 -1.58 -8.27 14.33
CA ILE A 134 -1.45 -6.86 14.00
C ILE A 134 -2.25 -6.10 15.05
N SER A 135 -1.57 -5.31 15.87
CA SER A 135 -2.19 -4.40 16.82
C SER A 135 -2.17 -2.99 16.23
N ALA A 136 -3.34 -2.46 15.91
CA ALA A 136 -3.52 -1.06 15.53
C ALA A 136 -3.54 -0.20 16.79
N LEU A 137 -2.75 0.85 16.81
CA LEU A 137 -2.60 1.76 17.94
C LEU A 137 -2.98 3.17 17.48
N TRP A 138 -3.96 3.75 18.17
CA TRP A 138 -4.40 5.12 17.97
C TRP A 138 -3.70 6.05 18.96
N HIS A 139 -3.06 7.11 18.46
CA HIS A 139 -2.28 8.09 19.22
C HIS A 139 -1.37 7.46 20.29
N ALA A 140 -0.52 6.51 19.87
CA ALA A 140 0.47 5.93 20.78
C ALA A 140 1.40 7.04 21.31
N LYS A 141 1.71 6.99 22.61
CA LYS A 141 2.46 8.05 23.31
C LYS A 141 3.89 8.26 22.80
N ASP A 142 4.42 7.29 22.07
CA ASP A 142 5.77 7.24 21.51
C ASP A 142 5.77 7.27 19.97
N ALA A 143 4.63 7.56 19.34
CA ALA A 143 4.49 7.62 17.90
C ALA A 143 4.77 9.02 17.36
N PHE A 144 6.05 9.28 17.05
CA PHE A 144 6.49 10.52 16.44
C PHE A 144 7.42 10.26 15.25
N THR A 145 7.41 11.17 14.27
CA THR A 145 8.45 11.22 13.23
C THR A 145 9.79 11.67 13.82
N ASP A 146 10.87 11.54 13.03
CA ASP A 146 12.19 12.06 13.40
C ASP A 146 12.18 13.59 13.64
N ASP A 147 11.26 14.30 12.99
CA ASP A 147 11.05 15.74 13.12
C ASP A 147 10.16 16.10 14.33
N GLY A 148 9.61 15.11 15.04
CA GLY A 148 8.82 15.27 16.26
C GLY A 148 7.31 15.40 16.02
N ASP A 149 6.82 15.16 14.81
CA ASP A 149 5.39 15.22 14.49
C ASP A 149 4.68 13.96 14.97
N SER A 150 3.51 14.12 15.60
CA SER A 150 2.69 12.99 16.08
C SER A 150 2.17 12.16 14.92
N ILE A 151 2.22 10.84 15.06
CA ILE A 151 1.67 9.90 14.07
C ILE A 151 0.42 9.24 14.69
N PRO A 152 -0.80 9.61 14.25
CA PRO A 152 -2.04 9.07 14.80
C PRO A 152 -2.13 7.55 14.74
N TRP A 153 -1.79 6.95 13.60
CA TRP A 153 -1.84 5.49 13.42
C TRP A 153 -0.47 4.85 13.45
N THR A 154 -0.28 3.89 14.35
CA THR A 154 0.90 2.99 14.32
C THR A 154 0.49 1.55 14.53
N TYR A 155 1.42 0.63 14.25
CA TYR A 155 1.15 -0.80 14.33
C TYR A 155 2.24 -1.55 15.08
N ARG A 156 1.82 -2.59 15.80
CA ARG A 156 2.72 -3.63 16.34
C ARG A 156 2.37 -4.98 15.75
N THR A 157 3.36 -5.67 15.21
CA THR A 157 3.16 -6.99 14.59
C THR A 157 4.36 -7.91 14.81
N ASP A 158 4.10 -9.22 14.79
CA ASP A 158 5.11 -10.28 14.73
C ASP A 158 5.49 -10.67 13.29
N ILE A 159 4.84 -10.10 12.28
CA ILE A 159 5.10 -10.38 10.86
C ILE A 159 6.35 -9.59 10.44
N PRO A 160 7.35 -10.21 9.78
CA PRO A 160 8.46 -9.47 9.17
C PRO A 160 7.95 -8.45 8.13
N HIS A 161 8.29 -7.17 8.33
CA HIS A 161 7.74 -6.06 7.56
C HIS A 161 8.78 -4.95 7.37
N ALA A 162 8.48 -4.05 6.43
CA ALA A 162 9.07 -2.73 6.33
C ALA A 162 8.03 -1.68 6.75
N LYS A 163 8.50 -0.48 7.10
CA LYS A 163 7.66 0.65 7.52
C LYS A 163 7.81 1.82 6.57
N PHE A 164 6.78 2.66 6.49
CA PHE A 164 6.81 3.94 5.80
C PHE A 164 5.90 4.93 6.50
N ILE A 165 6.09 6.22 6.26
CA ILE A 165 5.17 7.26 6.74
C ILE A 165 4.18 7.56 5.61
N ALA A 166 2.90 7.32 5.88
CA ALA A 166 1.79 7.76 5.05
C ALA A 166 1.38 9.16 5.50
N ALA A 167 1.57 10.15 4.64
CA ALA A 167 1.13 11.52 4.89
C ALA A 167 -0.32 11.73 4.40
N ASN A 168 -1.08 12.60 5.04
CA ASN A 168 -2.40 13.03 4.61
C ASN A 168 -2.43 14.56 4.56
N GLY A 169 -2.50 15.14 3.35
CA GLY A 169 -2.44 16.58 3.19
C GLY A 169 -1.06 17.18 3.54
N GLY A 170 -0.01 16.37 3.45
CA GLY A 170 1.36 16.73 3.84
C GLY A 170 1.75 16.39 5.28
N ASP A 171 0.78 16.11 6.16
CA ASP A 171 1.05 15.80 7.56
C ASP A 171 1.17 14.27 7.79
N PRO A 172 2.11 13.79 8.63
CA PRO A 172 2.19 12.38 9.01
C PRO A 172 0.88 11.88 9.61
N PHE A 173 0.33 10.81 9.04
CA PHE A 173 -0.96 10.28 9.46
C PHE A 173 -0.89 8.83 9.95
N SER A 174 -0.12 7.99 9.26
CA SER A 174 0.02 6.57 9.60
C SER A 174 1.45 6.09 9.37
N GLU A 175 2.03 5.38 10.35
CA GLU A 175 3.22 4.56 10.15
C GLU A 175 2.78 3.25 9.50
N GLY A 176 2.59 3.28 8.17
CA GLY A 176 2.13 2.14 7.42
C GLY A 176 3.16 1.01 7.41
N LEU A 177 2.67 -0.24 7.29
CA LEU A 177 3.51 -1.43 7.15
C LEU A 177 3.43 -1.97 5.72
N VAL A 178 4.52 -2.56 5.25
CA VAL A 178 4.52 -3.42 4.07
C VAL A 178 5.10 -4.77 4.45
N PHE A 179 4.38 -5.85 4.20
CA PHE A 179 4.89 -7.20 4.41
C PHE A 179 4.58 -8.11 3.22
N ASP A 180 5.31 -9.20 3.14
CA ASP A 180 5.14 -10.21 2.10
C ASP A 180 4.30 -11.38 2.63
N VAL A 181 3.26 -11.79 1.90
CA VAL A 181 2.38 -12.90 2.28
C VAL A 181 3.12 -14.22 2.49
N ARG A 182 4.31 -14.39 1.87
CA ARG A 182 5.19 -15.55 2.06
C ARG A 182 5.81 -15.60 3.46
N LYS A 183 5.82 -14.49 4.19
CA LYS A 183 6.31 -14.38 5.58
C LYS A 183 5.23 -14.72 6.61
N LEU A 184 3.96 -14.85 6.19
CA LEU A 184 2.88 -15.24 7.08
C LEU A 184 2.99 -16.72 7.48
N CYS A 185 2.78 -16.98 8.77
CA CYS A 185 2.68 -18.34 9.29
C CYS A 185 1.34 -18.97 8.89
N ARG A 186 1.38 -20.16 8.28
CA ARG A 186 0.20 -20.80 7.67
C ARG A 186 -0.80 -21.44 8.64
N GLY A 187 -0.51 -21.42 9.94
CA GLY A 187 -1.22 -22.22 10.95
C GLY A 187 -0.60 -23.58 11.12
#